data_AF-A0A427LAH2-F1
#
_entry.id   AF-A0A427LAH2-F1
#
_cell.length_a   1.000
_cell.length_b   1.000
_cell.length_c   1.000
_cell.angle_alpha   90.00
_cell.angle_beta   90.00
_cell.angle_gamma   90.00
#
_symmetry.space_group_name_H-M   'P 1'
#
loop_
_entity.id
_entity.type
_entity.pdbx_description
1 polymer ?
#
loop_
_entity_poly.entity_id
_entity_poly.type
_entity_poly.pdbx_seq_one_letter_code
_entity_poly.pdbx_strand_id
1 'polypeptide(L)'
;MTRPYLLACLILGGLLAACQPRPEPAASAPVPTPAPTPAREPEARLPEGPGMAPQPVPLDERPCLETLGEAASARLVQRCIAVSPATRPPCHASNPCNLIQSEIDRSCAMWTRDGETPPKECKG
;
A
#
# COMPACT_ATOMS: atom_id res chain seq x y z
N MET A 1 -4.19 8.55 55.06
CA MET A 1 -2.87 8.24 54.47
C MET A 1 -2.93 8.62 53.00
N THR A 2 -2.65 9.90 52.77
CA THR A 2 -2.73 10.64 51.51
C THR A 2 -1.47 10.34 50.68
N ARG A 3 -1.65 9.71 49.52
CA ARG A 3 -0.56 9.30 48.63
C ARG A 3 0.12 10.53 48.00
N PRO A 4 1.43 10.75 48.24
CA PRO A 4 2.17 11.96 47.85
C PRO A 4 2.63 11.92 46.38
N TYR A 5 1.88 11.24 45.51
CA TYR A 5 2.26 11.06 44.10
C TYR A 5 1.70 12.14 43.18
N LEU A 6 0.90 13.08 43.71
CA LEU A 6 0.38 14.24 42.98
C LEU A 6 1.42 15.36 42.73
N LEU A 7 2.67 15.20 43.22
CA LEU A 7 3.75 16.19 43.06
C LEU A 7 4.92 15.72 42.18
N ALA A 8 4.78 14.58 41.49
CA ALA A 8 5.73 14.13 40.47
C ALA A 8 5.23 14.40 39.03
N CYS A 9 4.23 15.26 38.88
CA CYS A 9 3.64 15.65 37.58
C CYS A 9 4.22 16.94 36.97
N LEU A 10 5.26 17.57 37.54
CA LEU A 10 5.59 18.95 37.15
C LEU A 10 7.06 19.25 36.80
N ILE A 11 7.93 18.27 36.55
CA ILE A 11 9.33 18.57 36.20
C ILE A 11 9.94 17.68 35.09
N LEU A 12 9.12 17.21 34.15
CA LEU A 12 9.62 16.60 32.91
C LEU A 12 8.78 16.98 31.67
N GLY A 13 8.27 18.22 31.66
CA GLY A 13 7.45 18.80 30.59
C GLY A 13 8.15 19.93 29.83
N GLY A 14 9.48 19.88 29.67
CA GLY A 14 10.27 21.05 29.26
C GLY A 14 11.19 20.92 28.05
N LEU A 15 11.12 19.86 27.24
CA LEU A 15 12.14 19.60 26.19
C LEU A 15 11.61 19.22 24.79
N LEU A 16 10.33 19.45 24.47
CA LEU A 16 9.78 19.17 23.12
C LEU A 16 9.14 20.36 22.41
N ALA A 17 9.39 21.60 22.86
CA ALA A 17 8.85 22.82 22.25
C ALA A 17 9.80 23.47 21.21
N ALA A 18 10.45 22.68 20.36
CA ALA A 18 11.41 23.19 19.36
C ALA A 18 11.24 22.66 17.91
N CYS A 19 10.08 22.13 17.55
CA CYS A 19 9.72 21.84 16.15
C CYS A 19 8.31 22.32 15.79
N GLN A 20 7.97 23.57 16.14
CA GLN A 20 6.81 24.23 15.52
C GLN A 20 7.30 25.15 14.39
N PRO A 21 6.87 24.94 13.14
CA PRO A 21 7.19 25.87 12.06
C PRO A 21 6.49 27.21 12.33
N ARG A 22 7.28 28.28 12.26
CA ARG A 22 6.83 29.68 12.40
C ARG A 22 6.00 30.07 11.17
N PRO A 23 4.74 30.49 11.31
CA PRO A 23 4.03 31.15 10.22
C PRO A 23 4.53 32.61 10.17
N GLU A 24 5.42 32.91 9.22
CA GLU A 24 5.73 34.29 8.86
C GLU A 24 4.75 34.75 7.76
N PRO A 25 3.95 35.80 8.01
CA PRO A 25 3.23 36.48 6.96
C PRO A 25 4.10 37.56 6.32
N ALA A 26 3.98 37.64 4.99
CA ALA A 26 4.36 38.72 4.09
C ALA A 26 5.66 38.51 3.28
N ALA A 27 5.48 38.17 2.00
CA ALA A 27 5.72 39.10 0.91
C ALA A 27 5.41 38.35 -0.40
N SER A 28 4.43 38.82 -1.16
CA SER A 28 4.24 38.38 -2.54
C SER A 28 5.48 38.78 -3.33
N ALA A 29 6.43 37.84 -3.46
CA ALA A 29 7.45 37.92 -4.49
C ALA A 29 6.73 37.96 -5.86
N PRO A 30 7.19 38.79 -6.81
CA PRO A 30 6.64 38.76 -8.15
C PRO A 30 6.80 37.34 -8.69
N VAL A 31 5.70 36.79 -9.21
CA VAL A 31 5.67 35.49 -9.88
C VAL A 31 6.76 35.52 -10.95
N PRO A 32 7.81 34.67 -10.88
CA PRO A 32 8.70 34.53 -12.01
C PRO A 32 7.84 34.03 -13.17
N THR A 33 7.82 34.80 -14.26
CA THR A 33 7.26 34.37 -15.55
C THR A 33 7.70 32.94 -15.80
N PRO A 34 6.79 31.98 -16.03
CA PRO A 34 7.21 30.63 -16.35
C PRO A 34 8.09 30.72 -17.60
N ALA A 35 9.35 30.32 -17.44
CA ALA A 35 10.18 30.02 -18.60
C ALA A 35 9.40 29.00 -19.45
N PRO A 36 9.39 29.13 -20.78
CA PRO A 36 8.70 28.16 -21.61
C PRO A 36 9.29 26.78 -21.30
N THR A 37 8.47 25.91 -20.72
CA THR A 37 8.78 24.49 -20.63
C THR A 37 9.13 24.05 -22.05
N PRO A 38 10.30 23.45 -22.32
CA PRO A 38 10.52 22.85 -23.63
C PRO A 38 9.34 21.93 -23.88
N ALA A 39 8.64 22.17 -24.99
CA ALA A 39 7.50 21.35 -25.37
C ALA A 39 7.98 19.91 -25.31
N ARG A 40 7.33 19.08 -24.49
CA ARG A 40 7.57 17.64 -24.52
C ARG A 40 7.37 17.24 -25.97
N GLU A 41 8.44 16.73 -26.59
CA GLU A 41 8.34 16.10 -27.89
C GLU A 41 7.19 15.08 -27.80
N PRO A 42 6.29 14.99 -28.80
CA PRO A 42 5.15 14.09 -28.72
C PRO A 42 5.66 12.67 -28.47
N GLU A 43 5.48 12.18 -27.25
CA GLU A 43 5.78 10.80 -26.90
C GLU A 43 5.05 9.93 -27.92
N ALA A 44 5.79 9.09 -28.66
CA ALA A 44 5.22 8.25 -29.69
C ALA A 44 4.13 7.37 -29.06
N ARG A 45 2.87 7.72 -29.28
CA ARG A 45 1.74 6.95 -28.80
C ARG A 45 1.65 5.70 -29.67
N LEU A 46 1.94 4.54 -29.08
CA LEU A 46 1.59 3.27 -29.69
C LEU A 46 0.08 3.28 -29.96
N PRO A 47 -0.38 2.96 -31.19
CA PRO A 47 -1.81 2.86 -31.45
C PRO A 47 -2.40 1.78 -30.55
N GLU A 48 -3.40 2.13 -29.74
CA GLU A 48 -4.17 1.11 -29.00
C GLU A 48 -4.82 0.19 -30.04
N GLY A 49 -4.53 -1.11 -29.93
CA GLY A 49 -5.01 -2.09 -30.89
C GLY A 49 -6.55 -2.12 -30.93
N PRO A 50 -7.17 -2.35 -32.10
CA PRO A 50 -8.62 -2.41 -32.19
C PRO A 50 -9.16 -3.52 -31.29
N GLY A 51 -10.01 -3.16 -30.33
CA GLY A 51 -10.77 -4.10 -29.50
C GLY A 51 -10.23 -4.39 -28.10
N MET A 52 -9.21 -3.66 -27.62
CA MET A 52 -8.66 -3.83 -26.27
C MET A 52 -8.97 -2.63 -25.36
N ALA A 53 -10.23 -2.18 -25.31
CA ALA A 53 -10.64 -1.15 -24.36
C ALA A 53 -10.38 -1.64 -22.92
N PRO A 54 -9.82 -0.81 -22.01
CA PRO A 54 -9.63 -1.19 -20.62
C PRO A 54 -10.96 -1.57 -19.97
N GLN A 55 -11.08 -2.82 -19.55
CA GLN A 55 -12.24 -3.29 -18.80
C GLN A 55 -11.98 -3.04 -17.31
N PRO A 56 -12.85 -2.28 -16.61
CA PRO A 56 -12.73 -2.14 -15.15
C PRO A 56 -12.98 -3.50 -14.50
N VAL A 57 -11.99 -4.03 -13.81
CA VAL A 57 -12.20 -5.13 -12.86
C VAL A 57 -12.73 -4.52 -11.57
N PRO A 58 -13.92 -4.91 -11.07
CA PRO A 58 -14.39 -4.47 -9.77
C PRO A 58 -13.46 -5.06 -8.71
N LEU A 59 -12.48 -4.27 -8.28
CA LEU A 59 -11.68 -4.58 -7.11
C LEU A 59 -12.31 -3.85 -5.94
N ASP A 60 -12.71 -4.58 -4.91
CA ASP A 60 -12.96 -3.96 -3.60
C ASP A 60 -11.66 -3.28 -3.19
N GLU A 61 -11.53 -1.96 -3.32
CA GLU A 61 -10.26 -1.26 -3.04
C GLU A 61 -9.89 -1.23 -1.55
N ARG A 62 -10.82 -1.67 -0.68
CA ARG A 62 -10.62 -1.68 0.78
C ARG A 62 -9.51 -2.66 1.18
N PRO A 63 -8.62 -2.25 2.11
CA PRO A 63 -7.63 -3.14 2.69
C PRO A 63 -8.22 -4.44 3.23
N CYS A 64 -7.53 -5.55 3.00
CA CYS A 64 -7.98 -6.84 3.53
C CYS A 64 -7.99 -6.86 5.06
N LEU A 65 -7.10 -6.09 5.69
CA LEU A 65 -7.10 -5.85 7.12
C LEU A 65 -8.44 -5.28 7.63
N GLU A 66 -9.03 -4.33 6.90
CA GLU A 66 -10.31 -3.72 7.26
C GLU A 66 -11.50 -4.64 6.96
N THR A 67 -11.37 -5.48 5.94
CA THR A 67 -12.43 -6.37 5.47
C THR A 67 -12.59 -7.61 6.34
N LEU A 68 -11.48 -8.22 6.76
CA LEU A 68 -11.48 -9.49 7.53
C LEU A 68 -11.02 -9.34 8.98
N GLY A 69 -10.40 -8.22 9.34
CA GLY A 69 -9.72 -8.05 10.62
C GLY A 69 -8.34 -8.74 10.64
N GLU A 70 -7.52 -8.31 11.61
CA GLU A 70 -6.08 -8.62 11.69
C GLU A 70 -5.76 -10.11 11.58
N ALA A 71 -6.38 -10.94 12.42
CA ALA A 71 -6.07 -12.37 12.49
C ALA A 71 -6.42 -13.10 11.18
N ALA A 72 -7.53 -12.76 10.54
CA ALA A 72 -7.96 -13.41 9.30
C ALA A 72 -7.17 -12.91 8.09
N SER A 73 -6.90 -11.60 7.99
CA SER A 73 -6.05 -11.06 6.93
C SER A 73 -4.62 -11.59 7.01
N ALA A 74 -4.08 -11.75 8.23
CA ALA A 74 -2.74 -12.29 8.44
C ALA A 74 -2.63 -13.75 7.96
N ARG A 75 -3.64 -14.59 8.25
CA ARG A 75 -3.69 -15.97 7.74
C ARG A 75 -3.74 -16.02 6.23
N LEU A 76 -4.53 -15.16 5.59
CA LEU A 76 -4.62 -15.08 4.13
C LEU A 76 -3.28 -14.65 3.51
N VAL A 77 -2.63 -13.63 4.08
CA VAL A 77 -1.31 -13.15 3.64
C VAL A 77 -0.25 -14.24 3.80
N GLN A 78 -0.22 -14.95 4.93
CA GLN A 78 0.71 -16.05 5.16
C GLN A 78 0.54 -17.16 4.12
N ARG A 79 -0.71 -17.53 3.82
CA ARG A 79 -1.02 -18.50 2.76
C ARG A 79 -0.51 -18.01 1.40
N CYS A 80 -0.76 -16.75 1.05
CA CYS A 80 -0.28 -16.14 -0.19
C CYS A 80 1.25 -16.21 -0.34
N ILE A 81 1.98 -15.86 0.71
CA ILE A 81 3.45 -15.93 0.71
C ILE A 81 3.93 -17.38 0.53
N ALA A 82 3.29 -18.34 1.18
CA ALA A 82 3.67 -19.75 1.10
C ALA A 82 3.48 -20.35 -0.30
N VAL A 83 2.53 -19.84 -1.09
CA VAL A 83 2.22 -20.38 -2.42
C VAL A 83 2.80 -19.56 -3.57
N SER A 84 3.18 -18.30 -3.37
CA SER A 84 3.65 -17.45 -4.47
C SER A 84 5.15 -17.63 -4.73
N PRO A 85 5.56 -18.06 -5.94
CA PRO A 85 6.97 -18.13 -6.31
C PRO A 85 7.58 -16.76 -6.65
N ALA A 86 6.79 -15.67 -6.63
CA ALA A 86 7.26 -14.35 -6.99
C ALA A 86 8.16 -13.74 -5.89
N THR A 87 9.12 -12.91 -6.28
CA THR A 87 10.01 -12.22 -5.34
C THR A 87 9.36 -11.02 -4.65
N ARG A 88 8.28 -10.46 -5.23
CA ARG A 88 7.48 -9.37 -4.69
C ARG A 88 5.99 -9.53 -5.06
N PRO A 89 5.31 -10.54 -4.52
CA PRO A 89 3.89 -10.73 -4.79
C PRO A 89 3.04 -9.68 -4.06
N PRO A 90 1.78 -9.46 -4.48
CA PRO A 90 0.84 -8.57 -3.79
C PRO A 90 0.31 -9.14 -2.46
N CYS A 91 1.07 -9.99 -1.76
CA CYS A 91 0.69 -10.61 -0.50
C CYS A 91 0.87 -9.64 0.68
N HIS A 92 -0.02 -8.67 0.84
CA HIS A 92 0.04 -7.70 1.93
C HIS A 92 -1.35 -7.30 2.40
N ALA A 93 -1.57 -7.15 3.72
CA ALA A 93 -2.90 -6.92 4.28
C ALA A 93 -3.49 -5.53 3.95
N SER A 94 -2.67 -4.59 3.51
CA SER A 94 -3.14 -3.30 2.97
C SER A 94 -3.77 -3.43 1.58
N ASN A 95 -3.54 -4.54 0.89
CA ASN A 95 -4.14 -4.80 -0.41
C ASN A 95 -5.54 -5.40 -0.24
N PRO A 96 -6.42 -5.27 -1.25
CA PRO A 96 -7.70 -5.96 -1.29
C PRO A 96 -7.62 -7.47 -1.08
N CYS A 97 -8.56 -8.06 -0.34
CA CYS A 97 -8.57 -9.52 -0.13
C CYS A 97 -8.70 -10.31 -1.44
N ASN A 98 -9.47 -9.81 -2.41
CA ASN A 98 -9.62 -10.45 -3.72
C ASN A 98 -8.33 -10.40 -4.56
N LEU A 99 -7.50 -9.36 -4.38
CA LEU A 99 -6.18 -9.30 -5.00
C LEU A 99 -5.24 -10.35 -4.40
N ILE A 100 -5.24 -10.49 -3.07
CA ILE A 100 -4.45 -11.52 -2.37
C ILE A 100 -4.93 -12.92 -2.76
N GLN A 101 -6.25 -13.13 -2.81
CA GLN A 101 -6.84 -14.43 -3.18
C GLN A 101 -6.56 -14.80 -4.63
N SER A 102 -6.69 -13.86 -5.56
CA SER A 102 -6.38 -14.14 -6.98
C SER A 102 -4.91 -14.49 -7.20
N GLU A 103 -3.99 -13.93 -6.41
CA GLU A 103 -2.58 -14.34 -6.44
C GLU A 103 -2.37 -15.76 -5.90
N ILE A 104 -3.09 -16.16 -4.85
CA ILE A 104 -3.10 -17.55 -4.35
C ILE A 104 -3.56 -18.49 -5.46
N ASP A 105 -4.71 -18.20 -6.08
CA ASP A 105 -5.32 -19.06 -7.09
C ASP A 105 -4.41 -19.18 -8.32
N ARG A 106 -3.87 -18.06 -8.80
CA ARG A 106 -2.92 -18.01 -9.91
C ARG A 106 -1.65 -18.81 -9.62
N SER A 107 -1.08 -18.65 -8.43
CA SER A 107 0.16 -19.34 -8.05
C SER A 107 -0.04 -20.85 -7.90
N CYS A 108 -1.15 -21.27 -7.27
CA CYS A 108 -1.49 -22.68 -7.16
C CYS A 108 -1.77 -23.35 -8.51
N ALA A 109 -2.41 -22.64 -9.45
CA ALA A 109 -2.57 -23.11 -10.82
C ALA A 109 -1.21 -23.26 -11.54
N MET A 110 -0.25 -22.37 -11.28
CA MET A 110 1.10 -22.42 -11.85
C MET A 110 1.87 -23.67 -11.42
N TRP A 111 1.92 -23.98 -10.12
CA TRP A 111 2.60 -25.19 -9.62
C TRP A 111 2.08 -26.46 -10.31
N THR A 112 0.77 -26.54 -10.51
CA THR A 112 0.12 -27.69 -11.17
C THR A 112 0.52 -27.80 -12.64
N ARG A 113 0.61 -26.67 -13.35
CA ARG A 113 0.99 -26.63 -14.77
C ARG A 113 2.45 -27.02 -14.98
N ASP A 114 3.33 -26.60 -14.08
CA ASP A 114 4.77 -26.78 -14.23
C ASP A 114 5.23 -28.20 -13.84
N GLY A 115 4.27 -29.08 -13.46
CA GLY A 115 4.52 -30.49 -13.11
C GLY A 115 5.13 -30.67 -11.71
N GLU A 116 5.21 -29.58 -10.95
CA GLU A 116 5.77 -29.56 -9.61
C GLU A 116 4.69 -29.95 -8.57
N THR A 117 5.14 -30.44 -7.41
CA THR A 117 4.20 -30.71 -6.32
C THR A 117 3.80 -29.38 -5.68
N PRO A 118 2.52 -28.97 -5.74
CA PRO A 118 2.10 -27.70 -5.16
C PRO A 118 2.28 -27.71 -3.63
N PRO A 119 2.59 -26.56 -3.00
CA PRO A 119 2.57 -26.42 -1.55
C PRO A 119 1.26 -26.89 -0.95
N LYS A 120 1.28 -27.43 0.28
CA LYS A 120 0.07 -27.94 0.95
C LYS A 120 -0.99 -26.84 1.12
N GLU A 121 -0.55 -25.59 1.23
CA GLU A 121 -1.36 -24.38 1.34
C GLU A 121 -2.23 -24.13 0.10
N CYS A 122 -1.92 -24.75 -1.04
CA CYS A 122 -2.80 -24.75 -2.20
C CYS A 122 -4.06 -25.61 -2.01
N LYS A 123 -4.07 -26.49 -1.01
CA LYS A 123 -5.27 -27.21 -0.57
C LYS A 123 -5.97 -26.33 0.46
N GLY A 124 -6.94 -25.53 -0.01
CA GLY A 124 -7.79 -24.68 0.82
C GLY A 124 -8.81 -25.48 1.60
#